data_AF-A0A2D7MPF1-F1
#
_entry.id   AF-A0A2D7MPF1-F1
#
_cell.length_a   1.000
_cell.length_b   1.000
_cell.length_c   1.000
_cell.angle_alpha   90.00
_cell.angle_beta   90.00
_cell.angle_gamma   90.00
#
_symmetry.space_group_name_H-M   'P 1'
#
loop_
_entity.id
_entity.type
_entity.pdbx_description
1 polymer ?
#
loop_
_entity_poly.entity_id
_entity_poly.type
_entity_poly.pdbx_seq_one_letter_code
_entity_poly.pdbx_strand_id
1 'polypeptide(L)'
;MLKNLGDYFTAQFKKIMPDAFVFALVLTLIVALLATLFVEASPIELIDSWYKGFWVLLEFGMQMSLLIVTGYAIALSPFIDQKIESWSAHIKSPNQVYLSVAIFGLLLSFVSWGWVVIAAVFGRKLALKV
;
A
#
# COMPACT_ATOMS: atom_id res chain seq x y z
N MET A 1 -2.87 -27.81 7.54
CA MET A 1 -1.68 -28.02 6.68
C MET A 1 -1.23 -26.74 6.00
N LEU A 2 -2.08 -26.06 5.21
CA LEU A 2 -1.75 -24.79 4.54
C LEU A 2 -1.33 -23.66 5.50
N LYS A 3 -2.05 -23.51 6.62
CA LYS A 3 -1.72 -22.51 7.64
C LYS A 3 -0.31 -22.69 8.19
N ASN A 4 0.04 -23.89 8.66
CA ASN A 4 1.36 -24.18 9.24
C ASN A 4 2.49 -23.98 8.23
N LEU A 5 2.26 -24.31 6.96
CA LEU A 5 3.21 -24.09 5.88
C LEU A 5 3.40 -22.59 5.61
N GLY A 6 2.32 -21.82 5.55
CA GLY A 6 2.37 -20.37 5.42
C GLY A 6 3.05 -19.68 6.60
N ASP A 7 2.79 -20.14 7.82
CA ASP A 7 3.41 -19.62 9.04
C ASP A 7 4.92 -19.87 9.03
N TYR A 8 5.36 -21.06 8.59
CA TYR A 8 6.78 -21.39 8.44
C TYR A 8 7.50 -20.48 7.43
N PHE A 9 6.96 -20.35 6.22
CA PHE A 9 7.55 -19.47 5.20
C PHE A 9 7.59 -18.02 5.66
N THR A 10 6.51 -17.54 6.28
CA THR A 10 6.45 -16.17 6.83
C THR A 10 7.51 -15.96 7.91
N ALA A 11 7.71 -16.92 8.80
CA ALA A 11 8.69 -16.82 9.88
C ALA A 11 10.13 -16.79 9.36
N GLN A 12 10.45 -17.56 8.31
CA GLN A 12 11.77 -17.52 7.69
C GLN A 12 11.98 -16.23 6.91
N PHE A 13 11.00 -15.82 6.11
CA PHE A 13 11.07 -14.61 5.31
C PHE A 13 11.27 -13.35 6.16
N LYS A 14 10.49 -13.19 7.25
CA LYS A 14 10.62 -12.06 8.17
C LYS A 14 11.99 -11.96 8.84
N LYS A 15 12.71 -13.08 9.00
CA LYS A 15 14.07 -13.08 9.57
C LYS A 15 15.13 -12.66 8.57
N ILE A 16 14.90 -12.91 7.28
CA ILE A 16 15.89 -12.70 6.22
C ILE A 16 15.66 -11.37 5.51
N MET A 17 14.40 -10.97 5.33
CA MET A 17 14.03 -9.78 4.57
C MET A 17 14.53 -8.51 5.28
N PRO A 18 15.46 -7.76 4.67
CA PRO A 18 15.84 -6.44 5.15
C PRO A 18 14.68 -5.45 5.03
N ASP A 19 14.74 -4.38 5.82
CA ASP A 19 13.83 -3.26 5.65
C ASP A 19 13.97 -2.62 4.26
N ALA A 20 12.86 -2.13 3.69
CA ALA A 20 12.85 -1.49 2.37
C ALA A 20 13.84 -0.30 2.28
N PHE A 21 14.04 0.42 3.39
CA PHE A 21 15.00 1.51 3.46
C PHE A 21 16.46 1.03 3.31
N VAL A 22 16.79 -0.14 3.86
CA VAL A 22 18.13 -0.74 3.70
C VAL A 22 18.41 -1.02 2.23
N PHE A 23 17.42 -1.57 1.50
CA PHE A 23 17.55 -1.77 0.06
C PHE A 23 17.77 -0.45 -0.69
N ALA A 24 17.02 0.61 -0.35
CA ALA A 24 17.19 1.92 -0.98
C ALA A 24 18.60 2.50 -0.76
N LEU A 25 19.15 2.37 0.44
CA LEU A 25 20.52 2.81 0.76
C LEU A 25 21.57 2.01 -0.03
N VAL A 26 21.47 0.69 -0.04
CA VAL A 26 22.39 -0.18 -0.78
C VAL A 26 22.33 0.12 -2.28
N LEU A 27 21.14 0.26 -2.83
CA LEU A 27 20.95 0.64 -4.24
C LEU A 27 21.51 2.03 -4.54
N THR A 28 21.39 2.99 -3.62
CA THR A 28 21.99 4.32 -3.79
C THR A 28 23.50 4.22 -3.95
N LEU A 29 24.18 3.42 -3.11
CA LEU A 29 25.62 3.20 -3.19
C LEU A 29 26.01 2.47 -4.48
N ILE A 30 25.26 1.42 -4.85
CA ILE A 30 25.49 0.67 -6.09
C ILE A 30 25.36 1.58 -7.30
N VAL A 31 24.29 2.37 -7.38
CA VAL A 31 24.05 3.29 -8.50
C VAL A 31 25.13 4.37 -8.56
N ALA A 32 25.55 4.93 -7.42
CA ALA A 32 26.65 5.90 -7.38
C ALA A 32 27.97 5.30 -7.91
N LEU A 33 28.29 4.07 -7.51
CA LEU A 33 29.47 3.35 -8.01
C LEU A 33 29.37 3.11 -9.53
N LEU A 34 28.24 2.57 -9.99
CA LEU A 34 28.02 2.29 -11.41
C LEU A 34 28.08 3.56 -12.26
N ALA A 35 27.48 4.65 -11.80
CA ALA A 35 27.52 5.93 -12.50
C ALA A 35 28.95 6.50 -12.59
N THR A 36 29.76 6.34 -11.54
CA THR A 36 31.18 6.74 -11.57
C THR A 36 31.98 5.87 -12.56
N LEU A 37 31.73 4.56 -12.58
CA LEU A 37 32.52 3.60 -13.39
C LEU A 37 32.13 3.59 -14.88
N PHE A 38 30.85 3.74 -15.20
CA PHE A 38 30.33 3.56 -16.57
C PHE A 38 29.90 4.87 -17.24
N VAL A 39 29.53 5.89 -16.48
CA VAL A 39 29.08 7.19 -17.00
C VAL A 39 30.15 8.28 -16.76
N GLU A 40 31.23 7.94 -16.05
CA GLU A 40 32.30 8.89 -15.66
C GLU A 40 31.76 10.13 -14.93
N ALA A 41 30.63 9.98 -14.24
CA ALA A 41 29.97 11.07 -13.53
C ALA A 41 30.87 11.60 -12.40
N SER A 42 31.02 12.91 -12.33
CA SER A 42 31.80 13.55 -11.26
C SER A 42 31.07 13.44 -9.91
N PRO A 43 31.79 13.50 -8.77
CA PRO A 43 31.17 13.44 -7.45
C PRO A 43 30.10 14.52 -7.22
N ILE A 44 30.28 15.71 -7.82
CA ILE A 44 29.32 16.81 -7.67
C ILE A 44 28.03 16.54 -8.45
N GLU A 45 28.13 15.95 -9.65
CA GLU A 45 26.96 15.58 -10.47
C GLU A 45 26.13 14.47 -9.81
N LEU A 46 26.80 13.51 -9.14
CA LEU A 46 26.11 12.46 -8.38
C LEU A 46 25.30 13.03 -7.22
N ILE A 47 25.89 13.95 -6.46
CA ILE A 47 25.20 14.62 -5.34
C ILE A 47 24.02 15.45 -5.85
N ASP A 48 24.20 16.23 -6.91
CA ASP A 48 23.14 17.04 -7.51
C ASP A 48 21.99 16.16 -8.05
N SER A 49 22.32 15.04 -8.71
CA SER A 49 21.34 14.08 -9.21
C SER A 49 20.55 13.41 -8.09
N TRP A 50 21.23 12.99 -7.01
CA TRP A 50 20.58 12.42 -5.84
C TRP A 50 19.67 13.43 -5.14
N TYR A 51 20.14 14.68 -4.99
CA TYR A 51 19.37 15.77 -4.39
C TYR A 51 18.10 16.09 -5.19
N LYS A 52 18.18 16.12 -6.52
CA LYS A 52 16.99 16.27 -7.39
C LYS A 52 15.99 15.14 -7.16
N GLY A 53 16.44 13.89 -7.06
CA GLY A 53 15.59 12.74 -6.77
C GLY A 53 14.87 12.83 -5.42
N PHE A 54 15.54 13.38 -4.40
CA PHE A 54 14.95 13.58 -3.07
C PHE A 54 13.69 14.47 -3.11
N TRP A 55 13.71 15.55 -3.88
CA TRP A 55 12.54 16.44 -4.00
C TRP A 55 11.37 15.81 -4.75
N VAL A 56 11.65 14.98 -5.76
CA VAL A 56 10.61 14.18 -6.43
C VAL A 56 9.93 13.22 -5.45
N LEU A 57 10.72 12.59 -4.57
CA LEU A 57 10.20 11.74 -3.49
C LEU A 57 9.34 12.50 -2.49
N LEU A 58 9.68 13.76 -2.17
CA LEU A 58 8.88 14.60 -1.28
C LEU A 58 7.52 14.93 -1.90
N GLU A 59 7.48 15.33 -3.17
CA GLU A 59 6.24 15.58 -3.89
C GLU A 59 5.38 14.31 -3.97
N PHE A 60 5.97 13.19 -4.36
CA PHE A 60 5.31 11.89 -4.38
C PHE A 60 4.77 11.50 -2.99
N GLY A 61 5.56 11.70 -1.93
CA GLY A 61 5.16 11.42 -0.55
C GLY A 61 3.96 12.27 -0.11
N MET A 62 3.92 13.55 -0.48
CA MET A 62 2.77 14.41 -0.23
C MET A 62 1.53 13.92 -0.99
N GLN A 63 1.67 13.59 -2.27
CA GLN A 63 0.58 13.05 -3.09
C GLN A 63 0.01 11.77 -2.47
N MET A 64 0.87 10.82 -2.09
CA MET A 64 0.45 9.57 -1.44
C MET A 64 -0.20 9.80 -0.06
N SER A 65 0.30 10.77 0.71
CA SER A 65 -0.29 11.14 2.00
C SER A 65 -1.70 11.69 1.82
N LEU A 66 -1.89 12.65 0.91
CA LEU A 66 -3.21 13.20 0.58
C LEU A 66 -4.15 12.12 0.06
N LEU A 67 -3.65 11.23 -0.79
CA LEU A 67 -4.41 10.11 -1.36
C LEU A 67 -4.95 9.20 -0.25
N ILE A 68 -4.14 8.84 0.75
CA ILE A 68 -4.59 8.03 1.90
C ILE A 68 -5.54 8.82 2.82
N VAL A 69 -5.18 10.05 3.19
CA VAL A 69 -5.97 10.87 4.12
C VAL A 69 -7.36 11.17 3.55
N THR A 70 -7.45 11.50 2.26
CA THR A 70 -8.73 11.73 1.59
C THR A 70 -9.54 10.43 1.45
N GLY A 71 -8.89 9.32 1.09
CA GLY A 71 -9.54 8.00 1.06
C GLY A 71 -10.12 7.63 2.42
N TYR A 72 -9.38 7.87 3.51
CA TYR A 72 -9.84 7.67 4.89
C TYR A 72 -10.99 8.60 5.27
N ALA A 73 -10.90 9.89 4.94
CA ALA A 73 -11.96 10.87 5.19
C ALA A 73 -13.27 10.50 4.46
N ILE A 74 -13.18 10.04 3.20
CA ILE A 74 -14.33 9.53 2.44
C ILE A 74 -14.90 8.29 3.12
N ALA A 75 -14.05 7.33 3.51
CA ALA A 75 -14.47 6.10 4.15
C ALA A 75 -15.25 6.32 5.46
N LEU A 76 -14.88 7.35 6.23
CA LEU A 76 -15.55 7.72 7.46
C LEU A 76 -16.73 8.69 7.28
N SER A 77 -16.99 9.16 6.06
CA SER A 77 -18.08 10.10 5.83
C SER A 77 -19.45 9.44 6.14
N PRO A 78 -20.42 10.19 6.70
CA PRO A 78 -21.75 9.65 7.00
C PRO A 78 -22.46 9.07 5.77
N PHE A 79 -22.18 9.63 4.59
CA PHE A 79 -22.75 9.16 3.33
C PHE A 79 -22.28 7.74 2.98
N ILE A 80 -20.97 7.49 3.04
CA ILE A 80 -20.39 6.18 2.74
C ILE A 80 -20.79 5.16 3.82
N ASP A 81 -20.81 5.56 5.10
CA ASP A 81 -21.19 4.67 6.19
C ASP A 81 -22.63 4.14 6.05
N GLN A 82 -23.57 5.01 5.68
CA GLN A 82 -24.96 4.64 5.42
C GLN A 82 -25.12 3.72 4.22
N LYS A 83 -24.37 3.98 3.12
CA LYS A 83 -24.40 3.12 1.93
C LYS A 83 -23.86 1.73 2.24
N ILE A 84 -22.74 1.66 2.97
CA ILE A 84 -22.18 0.42 3.46
C ILE A 84 -23.19 -0.33 4.33
N GLU A 85 -23.86 0.34 5.27
CA GLU A 85 -24.83 -0.31 6.16
C GLU A 85 -26.01 -0.93 5.39
N SER A 86 -26.56 -0.16 4.44
CA SER A 86 -27.66 -0.61 3.57
C SER A 86 -27.28 -1.85 2.76
N TRP A 87 -26.08 -1.86 2.18
CA TRP A 87 -25.61 -3.01 1.40
C TRP A 87 -25.28 -4.21 2.29
N SER A 88 -24.71 -3.96 3.47
CA SER A 88 -24.38 -5.00 4.44
C SER A 88 -25.62 -5.76 4.95
N ALA A 89 -26.80 -5.14 4.96
CA ALA A 89 -28.05 -5.80 5.37
C ALA A 89 -28.44 -6.99 4.48
N HIS A 90 -27.93 -7.06 3.25
CA HIS A 90 -28.24 -8.12 2.29
C HIS A 90 -27.24 -9.28 2.35
N ILE A 91 -26.12 -9.13 3.05
CA ILE A 91 -25.05 -10.13 3.14
C ILE A 91 -25.21 -10.92 4.45
N LYS A 92 -25.40 -12.24 4.35
CA LYS A 92 -25.78 -13.09 5.50
C LYS A 92 -24.93 -14.34 5.69
N SER A 93 -23.93 -14.56 4.85
CA SER A 93 -23.06 -15.75 4.95
C SER A 93 -21.59 -15.40 4.77
N PRO A 94 -20.65 -16.15 5.40
CA PRO A 94 -19.22 -15.89 5.28
C PRO A 94 -18.72 -15.87 3.84
N ASN A 95 -19.20 -16.78 2.99
CA ASN A 95 -18.80 -16.82 1.57
C ASN A 95 -19.20 -15.54 0.82
N GLN A 96 -20.38 -14.98 1.11
CA GLN A 96 -20.81 -13.71 0.53
C GLN A 96 -19.94 -12.56 1.03
N VAL A 97 -19.52 -12.56 2.31
CA VAL A 97 -18.60 -11.53 2.84
C VAL A 97 -17.29 -11.51 2.04
N TYR A 98 -16.64 -12.66 1.86
CA TYR A 98 -15.39 -12.73 1.10
C TYR A 98 -15.57 -12.23 -0.33
N LEU A 99 -16.61 -12.68 -1.03
CA LEU A 99 -16.85 -12.30 -2.43
C LEU A 99 -17.18 -10.80 -2.56
N SER A 100 -18.07 -10.28 -1.71
CA SER A 100 -18.49 -8.88 -1.75
C SER A 100 -17.34 -7.95 -1.40
N VAL A 101 -16.55 -8.24 -0.37
CA VAL A 101 -15.39 -7.41 0.00
C VAL A 101 -14.32 -7.43 -1.09
N ALA A 102 -14.06 -8.60 -1.69
CA ALA A 102 -13.09 -8.72 -2.77
C ALA A 102 -13.51 -7.92 -4.01
N ILE A 103 -14.74 -8.10 -4.49
CA ILE A 103 -15.25 -7.38 -5.66
C ILE A 103 -15.30 -5.88 -5.37
N PHE A 104 -15.81 -5.49 -4.22
CA PHE A 104 -15.93 -4.07 -3.85
C PHE A 104 -14.57 -3.40 -3.71
N GLY A 105 -13.60 -4.07 -3.07
CA GLY A 105 -12.22 -3.59 -2.99
C GLY A 105 -11.56 -3.45 -4.35
N LEU A 106 -11.80 -4.40 -5.26
CA LEU A 106 -11.27 -4.35 -6.62
C LEU A 106 -11.87 -3.18 -7.41
N LEU A 107 -13.18 -2.96 -7.34
CA LEU A 107 -13.86 -1.84 -7.98
C LEU A 107 -13.38 -0.48 -7.44
N LEU A 108 -13.23 -0.34 -6.12
CA LEU A 108 -12.74 0.89 -5.52
C LEU A 108 -11.28 1.17 -5.89
N SER A 109 -10.45 0.12 -5.97
CA SER A 109 -9.05 0.22 -6.37
C SER A 109 -8.88 0.72 -7.81
N PHE A 110 -9.84 0.43 -8.70
CA PHE A 110 -9.81 0.97 -10.07
C PHE A 110 -10.06 2.48 -10.13
N VAL A 111 -10.78 3.05 -9.16
CA VAL A 111 -11.02 4.49 -9.11
C VAL A 111 -9.82 5.20 -8.50
N SER A 112 -9.40 4.76 -7.32
CA SER A 112 -8.24 5.29 -6.63
C SER A 112 -7.67 4.26 -5.67
N TRP A 113 -6.35 4.17 -5.63
CA TRP A 113 -5.66 3.26 -4.72
C TRP A 113 -6.04 3.50 -3.24
N GLY A 114 -6.29 4.73 -2.81
CA GLY A 114 -6.59 5.03 -1.39
C GLY A 114 -8.03 4.73 -1.00
N TRP A 115 -8.90 4.47 -1.97
CA TRP A 115 -10.27 4.05 -1.69
C TRP A 115 -10.35 2.60 -1.20
N VAL A 116 -9.25 1.85 -1.29
CA VAL A 116 -9.10 0.53 -0.64
C VAL A 116 -9.47 0.57 0.84
N VAL A 117 -9.25 1.72 1.50
CA VAL A 117 -9.62 1.91 2.90
C VAL A 117 -11.14 1.75 3.13
N ILE A 118 -11.97 2.17 2.17
CA ILE A 118 -13.42 2.00 2.22
C ILE A 118 -13.79 0.50 2.19
N ALA A 119 -13.09 -0.29 1.37
CA ALA A 119 -13.29 -1.74 1.33
C ALA A 119 -12.87 -2.42 2.64
N ALA A 120 -11.81 -1.94 3.29
CA ALA A 120 -11.41 -2.41 4.60
C ALA A 120 -12.47 -2.09 5.69
N VAL A 121 -13.04 -0.88 5.67
CA VAL A 121 -14.16 -0.50 6.57
C VAL A 121 -15.38 -1.40 6.32
N PHE A 122 -15.73 -1.63 5.05
CA PHE A 122 -16.83 -2.52 4.67
C PHE A 122 -16.62 -3.95 5.18
N GLY A 123 -15.44 -4.53 4.94
CA GLY A 123 -15.10 -5.88 5.42
C GLY A 123 -15.11 -5.99 6.94
N ARG A 124 -14.61 -4.97 7.65
CA ARG A 124 -14.67 -4.92 9.11
C ARG A 124 -16.10 -4.90 9.62
N LYS A 125 -16.98 -4.09 9.02
CA LYS A 125 -18.41 -4.03 9.39
C LYS A 125 -19.10 -5.38 9.17
N LEU A 126 -18.87 -6.02 8.03
CA LEU A 126 -19.46 -7.33 7.73
C LEU A 126 -18.99 -8.42 8.70
N ALA A 127 -17.70 -8.44 9.05
CA ALA A 127 -17.13 -9.39 10.00
C ALA A 127 -17.69 -9.26 11.44
N LEU A 128 -18.27 -8.11 11.79
CA LEU A 128 -18.94 -7.91 13.07
C LEU A 128 -20.42 -8.33 13.04
N LYS A 129 -21.01 -8.46 11.84
CA LYS A 129 -22.45 -8.68 11.63
C LYS A 129 -22.80 -10.13 11.26
N VAL A 130 -21.87 -10.84 10.61
CA VAL A 130 -22.00 -12.22 10.11
C VAL A 130 -21.04 -13.12 10.87
#